data_AF-A0AAF0MMQ2-F1
#
_entry.id   AF-A0AAF0MMQ2-F1
#
_cell.length_a   1.000
_cell.length_b   1.000
_cell.length_c   1.000
_cell.angle_alpha   90.00
_cell.angle_beta   90.00
_cell.angle_gamma   90.00
#
_symmetry.space_group_name_H-M   'P 1'
#
loop_
_entity.id
_entity.type
_entity.pdbx_description
1 polymer ?
#
loop_
_entity_poly.entity_id
_entity_poly.type
_entity_poly.pdbx_seq_one_letter_code
_entity_poly.pdbx_strand_id
1 'polypeptide(L)'
;MNISMHLSRKRAAEAAIVIAVCAVIFIGEAYAYLPDDYGYGSSASDAGEYAEYSVTVNGSHEYAASLISCGDYVPVTSVYLFLEEGRTSQYSDGNDFFLSRMDEPGFYLEQTRTSLGICGIDDTEYVDMDGLAEALSSDISEGTAAGKGLVMVYGAFPMTVYDGTSGGTALEWMEAGGTVYWVGPAPGDYVMTRDGYEYAGGRAFFTGTAEYLADDIPADTEGPFRKELQLKGDLLQNAPDMSGTGMESLTAGYMSGSLGTLTFVKEGSGQICIAAGGVSLFQAEDIASAASAGLCWCSVLLDSQSGTTHGSGSGTLDKNGASGTLCVYVTVGDAYQIYACRHQI
;
A
#
# COMPACT_ATOMS: atom_id res chain seq x y z
N MET A 1 -19.04 -58.86 -40.81
CA MET A 1 -18.24 -58.62 -39.59
C MET A 1 -17.27 -57.41 -39.70
N ASN A 2 -17.44 -56.49 -40.67
CA ASN A 2 -16.53 -55.35 -40.90
C ASN A 2 -17.07 -53.96 -40.49
N ILE A 3 -18.36 -53.82 -40.18
CA ILE A 3 -18.98 -52.53 -39.84
C ILE A 3 -18.67 -52.13 -38.39
N SER A 4 -18.59 -53.09 -37.47
CA SER A 4 -18.27 -52.88 -36.05
C SER A 4 -16.86 -52.31 -35.83
N MET A 5 -15.84 -52.81 -36.56
CA MET A 5 -14.47 -52.29 -36.46
C MET A 5 -14.35 -50.85 -36.95
N HIS A 6 -15.06 -50.48 -38.01
CA HIS A 6 -14.97 -49.15 -38.61
C HIS A 6 -15.63 -48.06 -37.74
N LEU A 7 -16.73 -48.42 -37.07
CA LEU A 7 -17.38 -47.59 -36.04
C LEU A 7 -16.49 -47.40 -34.80
N SER A 8 -15.74 -48.43 -34.38
CA SER A 8 -14.83 -48.31 -33.23
C SER A 8 -13.65 -47.37 -33.50
N ARG A 9 -13.10 -47.37 -34.73
CA ARG A 9 -11.98 -46.50 -35.13
C ARG A 9 -12.41 -45.04 -35.27
N LYS A 10 -13.62 -44.77 -35.78
CA LYS A 10 -14.17 -43.40 -35.84
C LYS A 10 -14.39 -42.83 -34.44
N ARG A 11 -15.00 -43.59 -33.53
CA ARG A 11 -15.20 -43.18 -32.14
C ARG A 11 -13.88 -42.95 -31.40
N ALA A 12 -12.85 -43.74 -31.68
CA ALA A 12 -11.52 -43.53 -31.12
C ALA A 12 -10.85 -42.24 -31.64
N ALA A 13 -11.01 -41.93 -32.94
CA ALA A 13 -10.48 -40.71 -33.52
C ALA A 13 -11.23 -39.45 -33.02
N GLU A 14 -12.55 -39.52 -32.90
CA GLU A 14 -13.37 -38.45 -32.32
C GLU A 14 -13.02 -38.21 -30.84
N ALA A 15 -12.86 -39.28 -30.05
CA ALA A 15 -12.42 -39.18 -28.66
C ALA A 15 -11.01 -38.57 -28.54
N ALA A 16 -10.07 -38.95 -29.43
CA ALA A 16 -8.72 -38.40 -29.43
C ALA A 16 -8.69 -36.89 -29.72
N ILE A 17 -9.55 -36.42 -30.64
CA ILE A 17 -9.68 -34.98 -30.93
C ILE A 17 -10.25 -34.24 -29.72
N VAL A 18 -11.31 -34.77 -29.10
CA VAL A 18 -11.89 -34.16 -27.89
C VAL A 18 -10.86 -34.10 -26.76
N ILE A 19 -10.11 -35.17 -26.53
CA ILE A 19 -9.03 -35.20 -25.53
C ILE A 19 -7.96 -34.17 -25.85
N ALA A 20 -7.56 -34.03 -27.12
CA ALA A 20 -6.56 -33.05 -27.53
C ALA A 20 -7.04 -31.60 -27.32
N VAL A 21 -8.30 -31.30 -27.65
CA VAL A 21 -8.90 -29.98 -27.42
C VAL A 21 -9.01 -29.69 -25.93
N CYS A 22 -9.50 -30.65 -25.12
CA CYS A 22 -9.54 -30.52 -23.67
C CYS A 22 -8.14 -30.32 -23.09
N ALA A 23 -7.13 -31.05 -23.56
CA ALA A 23 -5.76 -30.89 -23.10
C ALA A 23 -5.19 -29.50 -23.42
N VAL A 24 -5.47 -28.93 -24.60
CA VAL A 24 -5.07 -27.56 -24.93
C VAL A 24 -5.79 -26.54 -24.06
N ILE A 25 -7.08 -26.74 -23.77
CA ILE A 25 -7.84 -25.87 -22.85
C ILE A 25 -7.25 -25.97 -21.44
N PHE A 26 -7.00 -27.16 -20.92
CA PHE A 26 -6.40 -27.35 -19.59
C PHE A 26 -4.97 -26.83 -19.50
N ILE A 27 -4.17 -26.94 -20.56
CA ILE A 27 -2.82 -26.35 -20.61
C ILE A 27 -2.93 -24.82 -20.68
N GLY A 28 -3.87 -24.27 -21.45
CA GLY A 28 -4.11 -22.83 -21.54
C GLY A 28 -4.63 -22.24 -20.22
N GLU A 29 -5.56 -22.93 -19.55
CA GLU A 29 -6.03 -22.58 -18.20
C GLU A 29 -4.90 -22.75 -17.18
N ALA A 30 -4.18 -23.88 -17.19
CA ALA A 30 -3.03 -24.04 -16.31
C ALA A 30 -2.00 -22.94 -16.53
N TYR A 31 -1.67 -22.57 -17.76
CA TYR A 31 -0.75 -21.46 -18.05
C TYR A 31 -1.29 -20.10 -17.60
N ALA A 32 -2.60 -19.86 -17.70
CA ALA A 32 -3.25 -18.64 -17.21
C ALA A 32 -3.36 -18.58 -15.67
N TYR A 33 -3.29 -19.73 -14.99
CA TYR A 33 -3.48 -19.86 -13.54
C TYR A 33 -2.29 -20.53 -12.82
N LEU A 34 -1.12 -20.62 -13.47
CA LEU A 34 0.08 -21.12 -12.80
C LEU A 34 0.46 -20.09 -11.73
N PRO A 35 0.70 -20.54 -10.48
CA PRO A 35 1.20 -19.64 -9.45
C PRO A 35 2.61 -19.18 -9.84
N ASP A 36 2.89 -17.90 -9.64
CA ASP A 36 4.18 -17.20 -9.78
C ASP A 36 4.58 -16.61 -11.14
N ASP A 37 3.70 -16.56 -12.14
CA ASP A 37 3.96 -15.73 -13.32
C ASP A 37 2.65 -15.24 -13.93
N TYR A 38 2.00 -14.26 -13.28
CA TYR A 38 0.87 -13.53 -13.88
C TYR A 38 1.26 -12.82 -15.20
N GLY A 39 2.55 -12.90 -15.59
CA GLY A 39 3.12 -12.32 -16.79
C GLY A 39 3.18 -10.80 -16.74
N TYR A 40 3.16 -10.25 -15.53
CA TYR A 40 3.40 -8.84 -15.26
C TYR A 40 4.82 -8.66 -14.74
N GLY A 41 5.50 -7.63 -15.20
CA GLY A 41 6.83 -7.29 -14.73
C GLY A 41 7.21 -5.89 -15.14
N SER A 42 8.17 -5.30 -14.46
CA SER A 42 8.70 -3.99 -14.83
C SER A 42 10.16 -3.88 -14.42
N SER A 43 10.86 -2.95 -15.04
CA SER A 43 12.20 -2.54 -14.64
C SER A 43 12.36 -1.06 -14.90
N ALA A 44 13.23 -0.40 -14.14
CA ALA A 44 13.69 0.94 -14.45
C ALA A 44 15.20 1.07 -14.22
N SER A 45 15.81 2.02 -14.92
CA SER A 45 17.23 2.31 -14.81
C SER A 45 17.53 3.79 -15.05
N ASP A 46 18.56 4.28 -14.37
CA ASP A 46 19.11 5.60 -14.61
C ASP A 46 19.75 5.68 -16.03
N ALA A 47 19.28 6.65 -16.83
CA ALA A 47 19.83 6.99 -18.15
C ALA A 47 20.28 8.47 -18.22
N GLY A 48 20.95 8.97 -17.19
CA GLY A 48 21.47 10.33 -17.11
C GLY A 48 20.36 11.33 -16.75
N GLU A 49 19.93 12.14 -17.71
CA GLU A 49 18.85 13.13 -17.53
C GLU A 49 17.45 12.47 -17.48
N TYR A 50 17.35 11.21 -17.88
CA TYR A 50 16.11 10.46 -17.94
C TYR A 50 16.16 9.20 -17.08
N ALA A 51 15.00 8.72 -16.68
CA ALA A 51 14.78 7.36 -16.22
C ALA A 51 14.19 6.54 -17.37
N GLU A 52 14.83 5.43 -17.74
CA GLU A 52 14.24 4.46 -18.66
C GLU A 52 13.40 3.46 -17.88
N TYR A 53 12.23 3.10 -18.41
CA TYR A 53 11.40 2.05 -17.84
C TYR A 53 10.92 1.08 -18.91
N SER A 54 10.68 -0.16 -18.48
CA SER A 54 9.92 -1.14 -19.27
C SER A 54 8.84 -1.79 -18.42
N VAL A 55 7.77 -2.18 -19.09
CA VAL A 55 6.64 -2.90 -18.52
C VAL A 55 6.32 -4.09 -19.40
N THR A 56 6.15 -5.25 -18.79
CA THR A 56 5.70 -6.48 -19.44
C THR A 56 4.33 -6.82 -18.87
N VAL A 57 3.38 -7.15 -19.75
CA VAL A 57 2.02 -7.55 -19.39
C VAL A 57 1.60 -8.75 -20.21
N ASN A 58 0.87 -9.67 -19.60
CA ASN A 58 0.19 -10.75 -20.33
C ASN A 58 -1.13 -10.22 -20.88
N GLY A 59 -1.35 -10.29 -22.20
CA GLY A 59 -2.55 -9.72 -22.81
C GLY A 59 -2.44 -8.22 -23.04
N SER A 60 -3.57 -7.50 -23.06
CA SER A 60 -3.63 -6.06 -23.32
C SER A 60 -4.07 -5.33 -22.06
N HIS A 61 -3.19 -4.55 -21.46
CA HIS A 61 -3.46 -3.84 -20.20
C HIS A 61 -3.06 -2.37 -20.27
N GLU A 62 -3.78 -1.56 -19.51
CA GLU A 62 -3.39 -0.19 -19.20
C GLU A 62 -2.26 -0.20 -18.16
N TYR A 63 -1.32 0.72 -18.31
CA TYR A 63 -0.21 0.91 -17.40
C TYR A 63 0.05 2.40 -17.18
N ALA A 64 0.67 2.73 -16.04
CA ALA A 64 1.28 4.03 -15.80
C ALA A 64 2.69 3.84 -15.22
N ALA A 65 3.59 4.74 -15.55
CA ALA A 65 4.93 4.85 -14.99
C ALA A 65 5.11 6.28 -14.49
N SER A 66 5.44 6.42 -13.21
CA SER A 66 5.57 7.73 -12.54
C SER A 66 6.96 7.84 -11.92
N LEU A 67 7.67 8.92 -12.23
CA LEU A 67 8.95 9.25 -11.63
C LEU A 67 8.71 10.21 -10.46
N ILE A 68 9.08 9.76 -9.27
CA ILE A 68 8.84 10.44 -8.00
C ILE A 68 10.18 10.74 -7.36
N SER A 69 10.41 12.00 -6.98
CA SER A 69 11.49 12.36 -6.07
C SER A 69 11.04 12.13 -4.64
N CYS A 70 11.88 11.47 -3.83
CA CYS A 70 11.67 11.25 -2.41
C CYS A 70 12.69 12.02 -1.55
N GLY A 71 13.46 12.95 -2.16
CA GLY A 71 14.49 13.69 -1.44
C GLY A 71 15.52 12.77 -0.76
N ASP A 72 15.75 12.96 0.53
CA ASP A 72 16.65 12.13 1.34
C ASP A 72 15.92 11.00 2.10
N TYR A 73 14.61 10.85 1.92
CA TYR A 73 13.83 9.82 2.57
C TYR A 73 14.19 8.43 2.02
N VAL A 74 14.16 7.42 2.90
CA VAL A 74 14.39 6.01 2.56
C VAL A 74 13.03 5.31 2.41
N PRO A 75 12.62 4.92 1.19
CA PRO A 75 11.33 4.29 0.95
C PRO A 75 11.14 2.97 1.70
N VAL A 76 9.91 2.71 2.13
CA VAL A 76 9.54 1.50 2.86
C VAL A 76 9.72 0.25 1.97
N THR A 77 10.32 -0.78 2.54
CA THR A 77 10.55 -2.10 1.91
C THR A 77 10.08 -3.27 2.76
N SER A 78 9.89 -3.06 4.07
CA SER A 78 9.32 -4.03 5.00
C SER A 78 8.29 -3.37 5.91
N VAL A 79 7.26 -4.10 6.34
CA VAL A 79 6.12 -3.55 7.07
C VAL A 79 5.71 -4.43 8.25
N TYR A 80 5.67 -3.83 9.44
CA TYR A 80 4.97 -4.40 10.59
C TYR A 80 3.47 -4.13 10.49
N LEU A 81 2.66 -5.16 10.75
CA LEU A 81 1.21 -5.13 10.80
C LEU A 81 0.78 -5.36 12.26
N PHE A 82 0.45 -4.29 12.97
CA PHE A 82 0.08 -4.43 14.38
C PHE A 82 -1.30 -5.07 14.54
N LEU A 83 -1.36 -6.22 15.21
CA LEU A 83 -2.58 -6.98 15.48
C LEU A 83 -2.66 -7.34 16.98
N GLU A 84 -3.70 -6.88 17.66
CA GLU A 84 -3.93 -7.18 19.08
C GLU A 84 -4.17 -8.69 19.32
N GLU A 85 -3.52 -9.25 20.34
CA GLU A 85 -3.69 -10.65 20.74
C GLU A 85 -5.16 -10.96 21.09
N GLY A 86 -5.71 -12.04 20.53
CA GLY A 86 -7.11 -12.43 20.73
C GLY A 86 -8.11 -11.82 19.72
N ARG A 87 -7.71 -10.82 18.93
CA ARG A 87 -8.45 -10.39 17.72
C ARG A 87 -7.96 -11.13 16.48
N THR A 88 -7.85 -12.45 16.62
CA THR A 88 -7.40 -13.34 15.55
C THR A 88 -8.25 -13.18 14.30
N SER A 89 -7.64 -13.39 13.13
CA SER A 89 -8.29 -13.58 11.81
C SER A 89 -9.15 -14.86 11.73
N GLN A 90 -9.73 -15.32 12.83
CA GLN A 90 -10.46 -16.58 12.90
C GLN A 90 -11.68 -16.53 11.98
N TYR A 91 -11.50 -17.13 10.81
CA TYR A 91 -12.53 -17.50 9.86
C TYR A 91 -13.59 -18.34 10.60
N SER A 92 -14.66 -17.71 11.06
CA SER A 92 -15.86 -18.45 11.38
C SER A 92 -16.51 -18.84 10.05
N ASP A 93 -16.44 -20.13 9.72
CA ASP A 93 -17.23 -20.77 8.67
C ASP A 93 -18.69 -20.32 8.78
N GLY A 94 -19.12 -19.40 7.91
CA GLY A 94 -20.51 -18.95 7.89
C GLY A 94 -20.71 -17.52 7.39
N ASN A 95 -20.99 -17.40 6.10
CA ASN A 95 -22.06 -16.57 5.53
C ASN A 95 -22.14 -15.03 5.72
N ASP A 96 -21.13 -14.32 6.25
CA ASP A 96 -21.19 -12.85 6.22
C ASP A 96 -20.56 -12.27 4.95
N PHE A 97 -21.24 -11.25 4.40
CA PHE A 97 -20.81 -10.51 3.22
C PHE A 97 -19.42 -9.90 3.44
N PHE A 98 -18.53 -10.03 2.46
CA PHE A 98 -17.14 -9.53 2.47
C PHE A 98 -16.98 -8.08 3.00
N LEU A 99 -17.95 -7.21 2.70
CA LEU A 99 -17.92 -5.79 3.10
C LEU A 99 -18.26 -5.55 4.58
N SER A 100 -18.99 -6.44 5.25
CA SER A 100 -19.37 -6.26 6.66
C SER A 100 -18.27 -6.62 7.66
N ARG A 101 -17.10 -7.04 7.17
CA ARG A 101 -15.95 -7.48 7.98
C ARG A 101 -14.76 -6.52 7.94
N MET A 102 -14.86 -5.40 7.22
CA MET A 102 -13.78 -4.40 7.21
C MET A 102 -13.54 -3.76 8.58
N ASP A 103 -14.56 -3.76 9.44
CA ASP A 103 -14.43 -3.34 10.84
C ASP A 103 -13.66 -4.36 11.71
N GLU A 104 -13.38 -5.57 11.19
CA GLU A 104 -12.52 -6.56 11.84
C GLU A 104 -11.05 -6.28 11.52
N PRO A 105 -10.22 -5.88 12.51
CA PRO A 105 -8.85 -5.44 12.25
C PRO A 105 -7.98 -6.51 11.59
N GLY A 106 -8.19 -7.78 11.95
CA GLY A 106 -7.50 -8.91 11.31
C GLY A 106 -7.80 -9.02 9.82
N PHE A 107 -9.07 -8.84 9.43
CA PHE A 107 -9.45 -8.86 8.02
C PHE A 107 -8.86 -7.67 7.25
N TYR A 108 -8.94 -6.46 7.82
CA TYR A 108 -8.34 -5.26 7.21
C TYR A 108 -6.84 -5.43 6.97
N LEU A 109 -6.09 -5.94 7.96
CA LEU A 109 -4.65 -6.11 7.85
C LEU A 109 -4.27 -7.19 6.83
N GLU A 110 -5.06 -8.25 6.69
CA GLU A 110 -4.87 -9.24 5.61
C GLU A 110 -5.11 -8.63 4.23
N GLN A 111 -6.11 -7.76 4.08
CA GLN A 111 -6.32 -7.02 2.83
C GLN A 111 -5.16 -6.05 2.56
N THR A 112 -4.69 -5.34 3.58
CA THR A 112 -3.52 -4.45 3.48
C THR A 112 -2.28 -5.23 3.07
N ARG A 113 -2.02 -6.38 3.69
CA ARG A 113 -0.92 -7.28 3.33
C ARG A 113 -1.02 -7.76 1.88
N THR A 114 -2.21 -8.14 1.44
CA THR A 114 -2.46 -8.57 0.06
C THR A 114 -2.18 -7.43 -0.92
N SER A 115 -2.67 -6.22 -0.63
CA SER A 115 -2.42 -5.04 -1.46
C SER A 115 -0.93 -4.65 -1.48
N LEU A 116 -0.22 -4.76 -0.35
CA LEU A 116 1.23 -4.54 -0.28
C LEU A 116 1.99 -5.51 -1.18
N GLY A 117 1.64 -6.80 -1.17
CA GLY A 117 2.24 -7.81 -2.06
C GLY A 117 1.96 -7.53 -3.54
N ILE A 118 0.73 -7.13 -3.90
CA ILE A 118 0.41 -6.69 -5.28
C ILE A 118 1.28 -5.51 -5.73
N CYS A 119 1.66 -4.63 -4.78
CA CYS A 119 2.47 -3.46 -5.03
C CYS A 119 3.99 -3.68 -4.84
N GLY A 120 4.41 -4.93 -4.58
CA GLY A 120 5.82 -5.32 -4.50
C GLY A 120 6.48 -5.19 -3.13
N ILE A 121 5.70 -5.08 -2.05
CA ILE A 121 6.18 -5.19 -0.66
C ILE A 121 5.71 -6.53 -0.08
N ASP A 122 6.55 -7.54 -0.18
CA ASP A 122 6.26 -8.89 0.33
C ASP A 122 6.75 -9.13 1.77
N ASP A 123 7.70 -8.32 2.24
CA ASP A 123 8.29 -8.44 3.58
C ASP A 123 7.36 -7.80 4.63
N THR A 124 6.39 -8.58 5.09
CA THR A 124 5.38 -8.15 6.08
C THR A 124 5.37 -9.07 7.28
N GLU A 125 5.33 -8.50 8.49
CA GLU A 125 5.29 -9.25 9.75
C GLU A 125 4.15 -8.78 10.65
N TYR A 126 3.36 -9.72 11.17
CA TYR A 126 2.36 -9.40 12.19
C TYR A 126 3.00 -9.33 13.57
N VAL A 127 2.71 -8.26 14.32
CA VAL A 127 3.24 -8.03 15.66
C VAL A 127 2.12 -7.69 16.65
N ASP A 128 2.21 -8.22 17.87
CA ASP A 128 1.33 -7.84 18.98
C ASP A 128 1.92 -6.69 19.82
N MET A 129 1.35 -6.38 20.98
CA MET A 129 1.81 -5.26 21.82
C MET A 129 3.25 -5.42 22.33
N ASP A 130 3.63 -6.64 22.71
CA ASP A 130 4.95 -6.92 23.29
C ASP A 130 5.97 -7.07 22.15
N GLY A 131 5.61 -7.75 21.06
CA GLY A 131 6.43 -7.89 19.86
C GLY A 131 6.69 -6.57 19.15
N LEU A 132 5.70 -5.66 19.09
CA LEU A 132 5.90 -4.32 18.53
C LEU A 132 6.93 -3.54 19.35
N ALA A 133 6.83 -3.56 20.69
CA ALA A 133 7.77 -2.84 21.54
C ALA A 133 9.21 -3.35 21.39
N GLU A 134 9.39 -4.67 21.28
CA GLU A 134 10.69 -5.29 21.01
C GLU A 134 11.22 -4.88 19.63
N ALA A 135 10.40 -4.99 18.58
CA ALA A 135 10.78 -4.66 17.21
C ALA A 135 11.22 -3.19 17.08
N LEU A 136 10.42 -2.24 17.56
CA LEU A 136 10.76 -0.82 17.47
C LEU A 136 12.03 -0.48 18.26
N SER A 137 12.17 -1.05 19.47
CA SER A 137 13.38 -0.83 20.30
C SER A 137 14.63 -1.42 19.66
N SER A 138 14.51 -2.61 19.04
CA SER A 138 15.60 -3.25 18.31
C SER A 138 16.04 -2.38 17.13
N ASP A 139 15.08 -1.92 16.33
CA ASP A 139 15.34 -1.09 15.15
C ASP A 139 16.06 0.22 15.49
N ILE A 140 15.66 0.87 16.59
CA ILE A 140 16.35 2.07 17.09
C ILE A 140 17.79 1.72 17.49
N SER A 141 17.98 0.64 18.26
CA SER A 141 19.31 0.27 18.77
C SER A 141 20.28 -0.19 17.68
N GLU A 142 19.76 -0.80 16.62
CA GLU A 142 20.53 -1.32 15.48
C GLU A 142 20.67 -0.28 14.35
N GLY A 143 19.90 0.81 14.39
CA GLY A 143 19.90 1.85 13.35
C GLY A 143 19.23 1.39 12.05
N THR A 144 18.19 0.57 12.15
CA THR A 144 17.51 -0.10 11.01
C THR A 144 16.05 0.33 10.84
N ALA A 145 15.60 1.39 11.54
CA ALA A 145 14.24 1.92 11.40
C ALA A 145 13.95 2.47 9.99
N ALA A 146 14.94 3.08 9.33
CA ALA A 146 14.78 3.60 7.97
C ALA A 146 14.44 2.50 6.96
N GLY A 147 13.40 2.72 6.14
CA GLY A 147 12.88 1.74 5.19
C GLY A 147 11.93 0.71 5.80
N LYS A 148 11.56 0.85 7.08
CA LYS A 148 10.52 0.05 7.74
C LYS A 148 9.24 0.84 7.93
N GLY A 149 8.11 0.19 7.68
CA GLY A 149 6.76 0.71 7.88
C GLY A 149 6.04 0.02 9.05
N LEU A 150 5.05 0.69 9.62
CA LEU A 150 4.13 0.16 10.62
C LEU A 150 2.70 0.56 10.24
N VAL A 151 1.81 -0.41 10.02
CA VAL A 151 0.39 -0.14 9.79
C VAL A 151 -0.37 -0.23 11.11
N MET A 152 -1.07 0.85 11.46
CA MET A 152 -1.90 0.99 12.65
C MET A 152 -3.36 1.26 12.26
N VAL A 153 -4.27 0.39 12.70
CA VAL A 153 -5.70 0.44 12.32
C VAL A 153 -6.65 0.69 13.50
N TYR A 154 -6.14 0.72 14.73
CA TYR A 154 -6.94 0.74 15.97
C TYR A 154 -7.20 2.13 16.54
N GLY A 155 -6.70 3.19 15.91
CA GLY A 155 -6.81 4.55 16.46
C GLY A 155 -6.04 4.76 17.77
N ALA A 156 -5.19 3.81 18.20
CA ALA A 156 -4.39 3.89 19.42
C ALA A 156 -3.12 3.06 19.30
N PHE A 157 -2.01 3.62 19.79
CA PHE A 157 -0.79 2.85 20.02
C PHE A 157 -0.88 2.05 21.32
N PRO A 158 -0.26 0.87 21.42
CA PRO A 158 -0.02 0.20 22.69
C PRO A 158 0.74 1.08 23.67
N MET A 159 0.35 1.03 24.95
CA MET A 159 1.03 1.75 26.04
C MET A 159 2.51 1.34 26.18
N THR A 160 2.90 0.20 25.61
CA THR A 160 4.27 -0.32 25.56
C THR A 160 5.17 0.50 24.64
N VAL A 161 4.61 1.23 23.66
CA VAL A 161 5.37 2.04 22.70
C VAL A 161 5.01 3.53 22.72
N TYR A 162 3.89 3.90 23.33
CA TYR A 162 3.46 5.29 23.47
C TYR A 162 2.53 5.46 24.68
N ASP A 163 2.88 6.36 25.60
CA ASP A 163 2.19 6.57 26.87
C ASP A 163 1.33 7.85 26.92
N GLY A 164 1.18 8.53 25.78
CA GLY A 164 0.44 9.79 25.71
C GLY A 164 1.29 11.04 25.93
N THR A 165 2.60 10.90 26.11
CA THR A 165 3.53 12.03 26.25
C THR A 165 4.18 12.39 24.90
N SER A 166 4.94 13.49 24.85
CA SER A 166 5.67 13.89 23.65
C SER A 166 6.91 13.03 23.36
N GLY A 167 6.95 11.81 23.89
CA GLY A 167 8.06 10.86 23.73
C GLY A 167 7.54 9.42 23.70
N GLY A 168 8.46 8.47 23.82
CA GLY A 168 8.14 7.06 23.75
C GLY A 168 8.63 6.42 22.46
N THR A 169 8.76 5.10 22.48
CA THR A 169 9.44 4.31 21.45
C THR A 169 8.85 4.52 20.06
N ALA A 170 7.54 4.74 19.92
CA ALA A 170 6.91 4.99 18.63
C ALA A 170 7.38 6.30 17.98
N LEU A 171 7.48 7.38 18.76
CA LEU A 171 7.97 8.68 18.28
C LEU A 171 9.48 8.60 18.00
N GLU A 172 10.26 8.01 18.92
CA GLU A 172 11.71 7.81 18.76
C GLU A 172 12.04 6.95 17.52
N TRP A 173 11.23 5.93 17.23
CA TRP A 173 11.40 5.09 16.04
C TRP A 173 11.11 5.84 14.74
N MET A 174 10.08 6.71 14.72
CA MET A 174 9.85 7.59 13.57
C MET A 174 10.98 8.60 13.41
N GLU A 175 11.45 9.23 14.50
CA GLU A 175 12.61 10.13 14.45
C GLU A 175 13.83 9.45 13.82
N ALA A 176 14.03 8.16 14.09
CA ALA A 176 15.10 7.31 13.55
C ALA A 176 14.89 6.86 12.09
N GLY A 177 13.78 7.21 11.44
CA GLY A 177 13.51 6.89 10.03
C GLY A 177 12.32 5.96 9.78
N GLY A 178 11.67 5.47 10.83
CA GLY A 178 10.49 4.63 10.72
C GLY A 178 9.28 5.36 10.15
N THR A 179 8.38 4.62 9.51
CA THR A 179 7.16 5.18 8.91
C THR A 179 5.92 4.56 9.50
N VAL A 180 5.01 5.37 10.01
CA VAL A 180 3.69 4.92 10.47
C VAL A 180 2.65 5.21 9.39
N TYR A 181 1.89 4.20 8.98
CA TYR A 181 0.67 4.33 8.19
C TYR A 181 -0.53 4.16 9.13
N TRP A 182 -1.32 5.20 9.26
CA TRP A 182 -2.35 5.31 10.28
C TRP A 182 -3.75 5.40 9.67
N VAL A 183 -4.67 4.61 10.19
CA VAL A 183 -6.08 4.57 9.77
C VAL A 183 -6.98 4.61 10.99
N GLY A 184 -8.10 5.33 10.86
CA GLY A 184 -9.11 5.43 11.91
C GLY A 184 -8.98 6.73 12.73
N PRO A 185 -9.42 6.73 14.00
CA PRO A 185 -9.40 7.91 14.87
C PRO A 185 -8.02 8.57 14.94
N ALA A 186 -7.98 9.88 15.14
CA ALA A 186 -6.74 10.67 15.16
C ALA A 186 -5.65 10.03 16.06
N PRO A 187 -4.40 9.93 15.58
CA PRO A 187 -3.30 9.39 16.37
C PRO A 187 -3.11 10.17 17.66
N GLY A 188 -2.70 9.48 18.71
CA GLY A 188 -2.44 10.09 20.02
C GLY A 188 -3.67 10.43 20.85
N ASP A 189 -4.90 10.28 20.32
CA ASP A 189 -6.11 10.47 21.14
C ASP A 189 -6.21 9.47 22.29
N TYR A 190 -5.88 8.21 22.00
CA TYR A 190 -5.98 7.12 22.94
C TYR A 190 -4.67 6.32 22.96
N VAL A 191 -4.41 5.68 24.11
CA VAL A 191 -3.44 4.61 24.28
C VAL A 191 -4.18 3.31 24.57
N MET A 192 -3.66 2.21 24.01
CA MET A 192 -4.18 0.86 24.23
C MET A 192 -3.44 0.23 25.42
N THR A 193 -4.19 -0.10 26.46
CA THR A 193 -3.72 -0.88 27.60
C THR A 193 -4.27 -2.30 27.51
N ARG A 194 -3.78 -3.21 28.36
CA ARG A 194 -4.33 -4.58 28.43
C ARG A 194 -5.79 -4.63 28.89
N ASP A 195 -6.27 -3.56 29.52
CA ASP A 195 -7.63 -3.47 30.07
C ASP A 195 -8.59 -2.65 29.17
N GLY A 196 -8.08 -2.04 28.08
CA GLY A 196 -8.89 -1.26 27.14
C GLY A 196 -8.15 -0.04 26.58
N TYR A 197 -8.89 1.04 26.35
CA TYR A 197 -8.36 2.29 25.79
C TYR A 197 -8.46 3.41 26.81
N GLU A 198 -7.40 4.20 26.94
CA GLU A 198 -7.35 5.37 27.80
C GLU A 198 -7.10 6.63 26.98
N TYR A 199 -7.80 7.72 27.29
CA TYR A 199 -7.60 8.99 26.60
C TYR A 199 -6.24 9.59 26.98
N ALA A 200 -5.44 9.92 25.97
CA ALA A 200 -4.10 10.47 26.09
C ALA A 200 -4.01 11.94 25.65
N GLY A 201 -4.82 12.35 24.67
CA GLY A 201 -4.87 13.76 24.21
C GLY A 201 -3.60 14.25 23.51
N GLY A 202 -2.81 13.36 22.93
CA GLY A 202 -1.51 13.65 22.32
C GLY A 202 -1.51 13.81 20.80
N ARG A 203 -2.65 14.18 20.18
CA ARG A 203 -2.77 14.38 18.72
C ARG A 203 -1.65 15.22 18.11
N ALA A 204 -1.34 16.33 18.77
CA ALA A 204 -0.36 17.29 18.28
C ALA A 204 1.08 16.76 18.28
N PHE A 205 1.39 15.66 18.99
CA PHE A 205 2.72 15.05 18.96
C PHE A 205 3.00 14.30 17.67
N PHE A 206 1.98 13.98 16.86
CA PHE A 206 2.14 13.26 15.61
C PHE A 206 2.06 14.16 14.37
N THR A 207 1.19 15.16 14.39
CA THR A 207 0.94 16.02 13.20
C THR A 207 1.13 17.51 13.46
N GLY A 208 1.56 17.90 14.67
CA GLY A 208 1.69 19.31 15.05
C GLY A 208 0.36 20.05 15.22
N THR A 209 -0.77 19.35 15.07
CA THR A 209 -2.12 19.91 15.22
C THR A 209 -3.01 18.96 16.03
N ALA A 210 -3.98 19.53 16.74
CA ALA A 210 -5.09 18.77 17.33
C ALA A 210 -6.38 18.86 16.48
N GLU A 211 -6.34 19.65 15.42
CA GLU A 211 -7.46 19.92 14.52
C GLU A 211 -7.54 18.82 13.46
N TYR A 212 -8.53 17.96 13.63
CA TYR A 212 -8.84 16.85 12.74
C TYR A 212 -10.30 16.97 12.34
N LEU A 213 -10.62 16.65 11.08
CA LEU A 213 -11.99 16.67 10.62
C LEU A 213 -12.80 15.56 11.31
N ALA A 214 -13.82 15.91 12.08
CA ALA A 214 -14.65 14.93 12.77
C ALA A 214 -15.71 14.29 11.86
N ASP A 215 -16.17 15.05 10.87
CA ASP A 215 -17.27 14.69 9.99
C ASP A 215 -16.80 13.84 8.80
N ASP A 216 -17.67 12.93 8.38
CA ASP A 216 -17.46 12.11 7.19
C ASP A 216 -17.89 12.87 5.92
N ILE A 217 -17.02 13.80 5.50
CA ILE A 217 -17.26 14.66 4.34
C ILE A 217 -16.44 14.13 3.16
N PRO A 218 -17.06 13.94 1.97
CA PRO A 218 -16.32 13.62 0.77
C PRO A 218 -15.47 14.80 0.32
N ALA A 219 -14.27 14.50 -0.15
CA ALA A 219 -13.43 15.45 -0.85
C ALA A 219 -14.11 16.00 -2.12
N ASP A 220 -13.77 17.22 -2.50
CA ASP A 220 -14.40 17.93 -3.63
C ASP A 220 -13.48 18.05 -4.85
N THR A 221 -12.19 17.73 -4.70
CA THR A 221 -11.17 17.87 -5.75
C THR A 221 -10.17 16.72 -5.76
N GLU A 222 -9.53 16.50 -6.90
CA GLU A 222 -8.39 15.58 -7.03
C GLU A 222 -7.10 16.33 -6.72
N GLY A 223 -6.30 15.78 -5.80
CA GLY A 223 -5.00 16.29 -5.41
C GLY A 223 -3.81 15.54 -6.04
N PRO A 224 -2.57 15.84 -5.59
CA PRO A 224 -1.36 15.18 -6.06
C PRO A 224 -1.42 13.66 -5.91
N PHE A 225 -0.76 12.95 -6.83
CA PHE A 225 -0.59 11.49 -6.85
C PHE A 225 -1.88 10.66 -6.94
N ARG A 226 -3.08 11.26 -6.89
CA ARG A 226 -4.34 10.52 -6.95
C ARG A 226 -4.43 9.65 -8.19
N LYS A 227 -4.10 10.19 -9.38
CA LYS A 227 -4.23 9.45 -10.64
C LYS A 227 -3.09 8.47 -10.82
N GLU A 228 -1.88 8.93 -10.55
CA GLU A 228 -0.62 8.19 -10.74
C GLU A 228 -0.58 6.92 -9.89
N LEU A 229 -1.12 7.00 -8.67
CA LEU A 229 -1.20 5.88 -7.73
C LEU A 229 -2.60 5.28 -7.62
N GLN A 230 -3.55 5.72 -8.46
CA GLN A 230 -4.94 5.26 -8.45
C GLN A 230 -5.58 5.28 -7.05
N LEU A 231 -5.33 6.34 -6.28
CA LEU A 231 -5.85 6.48 -4.91
C LEU A 231 -7.38 6.59 -4.93
N LYS A 232 -8.04 5.82 -4.05
CA LYS A 232 -9.48 5.53 -4.11
C LYS A 232 -10.26 6.15 -2.98
N GLY A 233 -9.69 6.26 -1.79
CA GLY A 233 -10.36 6.82 -0.63
C GLY A 233 -10.71 8.28 -0.90
N ASP A 234 -11.98 8.65 -0.72
CA ASP A 234 -12.54 9.96 -1.04
C ASP A 234 -13.14 10.68 0.18
N LEU A 235 -13.12 10.05 1.35
CA LEU A 235 -13.64 10.58 2.61
C LEU A 235 -12.54 11.25 3.43
N LEU A 236 -12.84 12.42 4.02
CA LEU A 236 -11.88 13.25 4.73
C LEU A 236 -11.97 13.12 6.26
N GLN A 237 -12.78 12.21 6.80
CA GLN A 237 -12.85 12.01 8.25
C GLN A 237 -11.45 11.72 8.82
N ASN A 238 -11.10 12.32 9.95
CA ASN A 238 -9.77 12.21 10.57
C ASN A 238 -8.61 12.75 9.70
N ALA A 239 -8.87 13.51 8.63
CA ALA A 239 -7.81 14.28 7.98
C ALA A 239 -7.34 15.40 8.93
N PRO A 240 -6.02 15.53 9.20
CA PRO A 240 -5.49 16.64 9.98
C PRO A 240 -5.49 17.93 9.15
N ASP A 241 -5.82 19.06 9.78
CA ASP A 241 -5.58 20.36 9.15
C ASP A 241 -4.13 20.80 9.37
N MET A 242 -3.33 20.68 8.32
CA MET A 242 -1.91 21.07 8.34
C MET A 242 -1.70 22.59 8.21
N SER A 243 -2.78 23.37 8.04
CA SER A 243 -2.68 24.82 7.90
C SER A 243 -2.09 25.46 9.16
N GLY A 244 -1.00 26.22 8.98
CA GLY A 244 -0.38 26.94 10.10
C GLY A 244 0.46 26.10 11.07
N THR A 245 0.62 24.79 10.85
CA THR A 245 1.50 23.92 11.69
C THR A 245 2.98 24.26 11.53
N GLY A 246 3.39 24.67 10.33
CA GLY A 246 4.80 24.90 9.99
C GLY A 246 5.64 23.63 9.84
N MET A 247 5.02 22.45 9.95
CA MET A 247 5.69 21.17 9.72
C MET A 247 5.89 20.92 8.23
N GLU A 248 6.91 20.15 7.89
CA GLU A 248 7.08 19.62 6.54
C GLU A 248 6.05 18.51 6.32
N SER A 249 5.16 18.69 5.34
CA SER A 249 4.08 17.76 5.05
C SER A 249 3.69 17.74 3.59
N LEU A 250 3.15 16.60 3.15
CA LEU A 250 2.50 16.43 1.84
C LEU A 250 1.05 15.99 2.06
N THR A 251 0.12 16.66 1.41
CA THR A 251 -1.27 16.20 1.28
C THR A 251 -1.47 15.64 -0.13
N ALA A 252 -2.02 14.43 -0.24
CA ALA A 252 -2.19 13.69 -1.50
C ALA A 252 -3.54 12.98 -1.55
N GLY A 253 -3.88 12.41 -2.72
CA GLY A 253 -5.17 11.75 -2.93
C GLY A 253 -6.27 12.75 -3.29
N TYR A 254 -7.49 12.53 -2.82
CA TYR A 254 -8.54 13.53 -2.97
C TYR A 254 -8.43 14.58 -1.86
N MET A 255 -8.87 15.81 -2.13
CA MET A 255 -8.67 16.95 -1.24
C MET A 255 -9.92 17.83 -1.10
N SER A 256 -9.98 18.58 -0.01
CA SER A 256 -10.80 19.79 0.14
C SER A 256 -10.04 20.80 0.99
N GLY A 257 -9.60 21.90 0.37
CA GLY A 257 -8.73 22.87 1.03
C GLY A 257 -7.36 22.27 1.39
N SER A 258 -6.97 22.35 2.67
CA SER A 258 -5.73 21.76 3.21
C SER A 258 -5.87 20.29 3.61
N LEU A 259 -7.10 19.76 3.64
CA LEU A 259 -7.39 18.38 4.01
C LEU A 259 -7.23 17.47 2.79
N GLY A 260 -6.70 16.28 2.99
CA GLY A 260 -6.66 15.26 1.95
C GLY A 260 -6.74 13.85 2.49
N THR A 261 -6.96 12.92 1.58
CA THR A 261 -7.23 11.52 1.93
C THR A 261 -5.96 10.78 2.36
N LEU A 262 -4.79 11.28 1.96
CA LEU A 262 -3.50 10.94 2.56
C LEU A 262 -2.79 12.21 3.02
N THR A 263 -2.27 12.22 4.24
CA THR A 263 -1.41 13.29 4.74
C THR A 263 -0.13 12.72 5.35
N PHE A 264 1.02 13.04 4.76
CA PHE A 264 2.34 12.65 5.23
C PHE A 264 2.94 13.81 6.02
N VAL A 265 3.36 13.56 7.25
CA VAL A 265 3.99 14.55 8.13
C VAL A 265 5.34 14.03 8.56
N LYS A 266 6.38 14.85 8.38
CA LYS A 266 7.75 14.52 8.77
C LYS A 266 7.88 14.42 10.29
N GLU A 267 8.58 13.39 10.75
CA GLU A 267 9.02 13.25 12.13
C GLU A 267 10.49 12.78 12.13
N GLY A 268 11.42 13.69 12.46
CA GLY A 268 12.86 13.45 12.31
C GLY A 268 13.24 13.02 10.88
N SER A 269 13.76 11.80 10.73
CA SER A 269 14.11 11.20 9.43
C SER A 269 13.00 10.31 8.86
N GLY A 270 11.93 10.07 9.62
CA GLY A 270 10.78 9.26 9.24
C GLY A 270 9.52 10.10 9.12
N GLN A 271 8.37 9.45 9.24
CA GLN A 271 7.08 10.11 9.05
C GLN A 271 5.89 9.36 9.64
N ILE A 272 4.78 10.07 9.77
CA ILE A 272 3.46 9.49 9.86
C ILE A 272 2.64 9.85 8.60
N CYS A 273 1.95 8.86 8.05
CA CYS A 273 0.97 8.98 6.98
C CYS A 273 -0.42 8.72 7.57
N ILE A 274 -1.28 9.73 7.56
CA ILE A 274 -2.68 9.62 7.95
C ILE A 274 -3.52 9.31 6.72
N ALA A 275 -4.17 8.15 6.71
CA ALA A 275 -5.21 7.81 5.74
C ALA A 275 -6.58 8.22 6.31
N ALA A 276 -7.15 9.26 5.73
CA ALA A 276 -8.46 9.79 6.13
C ALA A 276 -9.61 8.88 5.66
N GLY A 277 -10.76 9.06 6.30
CA GLY A 277 -11.96 8.26 6.15
C GLY A 277 -12.10 7.19 7.23
N GLY A 278 -13.04 6.29 7.00
CA GLY A 278 -13.23 5.08 7.80
C GLY A 278 -12.28 3.94 7.40
N VAL A 279 -12.30 2.87 8.19
CA VAL A 279 -11.56 1.64 7.88
C VAL A 279 -12.23 0.95 6.69
N SER A 280 -11.61 1.01 5.50
CA SER A 280 -12.14 0.38 4.28
C SER A 280 -11.04 -0.16 3.36
N LEU A 281 -11.42 -0.96 2.36
CA LEU A 281 -10.49 -1.50 1.36
C LEU A 281 -9.74 -0.39 0.63
N PHE A 282 -10.38 0.77 0.43
CA PHE A 282 -9.76 1.89 -0.24
C PHE A 282 -8.56 2.43 0.55
N GLN A 283 -8.67 2.59 1.87
CA GLN A 283 -7.54 3.01 2.70
C GLN A 283 -6.42 1.95 2.69
N ALA A 284 -6.77 0.65 2.68
CA ALA A 284 -5.77 -0.42 2.63
C ALA A 284 -4.98 -0.38 1.31
N GLU A 285 -5.68 -0.22 0.18
CA GLU A 285 -5.08 -0.10 -1.15
C GLU A 285 -4.29 1.21 -1.33
N ASP A 286 -4.79 2.32 -0.78
CA ASP A 286 -4.12 3.62 -0.83
C ASP A 286 -2.83 3.62 -0.02
N ILE A 287 -2.84 3.02 1.18
CA ILE A 287 -1.63 2.82 1.99
C ILE A 287 -0.62 1.94 1.26
N ALA A 288 -1.07 0.82 0.68
CA ALA A 288 -0.19 -0.06 -0.06
C ALA A 288 0.44 0.64 -1.27
N SER A 289 -0.35 1.39 -2.03
CA SER A 289 0.11 2.15 -3.19
C SER A 289 1.10 3.25 -2.78
N ALA A 290 0.78 4.01 -1.73
CA ALA A 290 1.65 5.07 -1.21
C ALA A 290 2.98 4.53 -0.65
N ALA A 291 2.92 3.46 0.15
CA ALA A 291 4.10 2.81 0.71
C ALA A 291 5.00 2.26 -0.39
N SER A 292 4.41 1.56 -1.35
CA SER A 292 5.12 0.94 -2.45
C SER A 292 5.71 1.97 -3.39
N ALA A 293 5.00 3.05 -3.71
CA ALA A 293 5.53 4.17 -4.48
C ALA A 293 6.66 4.95 -3.77
N GLY A 294 6.83 4.74 -2.45
CA GLY A 294 7.82 5.45 -1.65
C GLY A 294 7.42 6.88 -1.33
N LEU A 295 6.10 7.17 -1.27
CA LEU A 295 5.63 8.51 -0.94
C LEU A 295 6.06 8.93 0.47
N CYS A 296 6.46 10.20 0.56
CA CYS A 296 6.82 10.84 1.81
C CYS A 296 6.43 12.33 1.84
N TRP A 297 6.65 12.98 2.98
CA TRP A 297 6.32 14.40 3.22
C TRP A 297 6.92 15.37 2.20
N CYS A 298 8.03 15.00 1.53
CA CYS A 298 8.71 15.83 0.53
C CYS A 298 8.57 15.29 -0.90
N SER A 299 7.70 14.31 -1.13
CA SER A 299 7.57 13.69 -2.44
C SER A 299 7.08 14.68 -3.51
N VAL A 300 7.72 14.61 -4.68
CA VAL A 300 7.36 15.41 -5.85
C VAL A 300 7.25 14.51 -7.07
N LEU A 301 6.10 14.58 -7.77
CA LEU A 301 5.94 13.96 -9.07
C LEU A 301 6.75 14.76 -10.10
N LEU A 302 7.76 14.13 -10.71
CA LEU A 302 8.63 14.78 -11.69
C LEU A 302 8.08 14.61 -13.11
N ASP A 303 7.72 13.39 -13.47
CA ASP A 303 7.16 13.06 -14.78
C ASP A 303 6.29 11.81 -14.68
N SER A 304 5.34 11.65 -15.59
CA SER A 304 4.51 10.45 -15.67
C SER A 304 4.09 10.16 -17.10
N GLN A 305 4.01 8.87 -17.41
CA GLN A 305 3.51 8.37 -18.69
C GLN A 305 2.53 7.24 -18.45
N SER A 306 1.48 7.19 -19.28
CA SER A 306 0.51 6.09 -19.26
C SER A 306 0.18 5.65 -20.67
N GLY A 307 -0.30 4.43 -20.79
CA GLY A 307 -0.71 3.88 -22.07
C GLY A 307 -1.27 2.49 -21.96
N THR A 308 -1.54 1.88 -23.12
CA THR A 308 -1.94 0.48 -23.22
C THR A 308 -0.83 -0.28 -23.92
N THR A 309 -0.44 -1.44 -23.39
CA THR A 309 0.53 -2.30 -24.06
C THR A 309 0.02 -3.73 -24.20
N HIS A 310 0.51 -4.42 -25.24
CA HIS A 310 0.28 -5.84 -25.46
C HIS A 310 1.62 -6.57 -25.46
N GLY A 311 1.91 -7.34 -24.41
CA GLY A 311 3.21 -7.98 -24.24
C GLY A 311 4.21 -7.07 -23.53
N SER A 312 4.85 -6.12 -24.22
CA SER A 312 5.87 -5.26 -23.63
C SER A 312 5.79 -3.82 -24.11
N GLY A 313 5.90 -2.87 -23.19
CA GLY A 313 6.05 -1.43 -23.47
C GLY A 313 7.29 -0.86 -22.79
N SER A 314 7.75 0.29 -23.25
CA SER A 314 8.87 1.02 -22.65
C SER A 314 8.73 2.50 -22.90
N GLY A 315 9.35 3.31 -22.04
CA GLY A 315 9.37 4.75 -22.16
C GLY A 315 10.51 5.38 -21.37
N THR A 316 10.52 6.71 -21.36
CA THR A 316 11.51 7.54 -20.66
C THR A 316 10.80 8.61 -19.87
N LEU A 317 11.22 8.85 -18.63
CA LEU A 317 10.68 9.88 -17.74
C LEU A 317 11.76 10.93 -17.48
N ASP A 318 11.42 12.21 -17.60
CA ASP A 318 12.35 13.32 -17.39
C ASP A 318 12.60 13.57 -15.89
N LYS A 319 13.87 13.53 -15.47
CA LYS A 319 14.24 13.80 -14.08
C LYS A 319 14.12 15.27 -13.71
N ASN A 320 13.98 16.17 -14.68
CA ASN A 320 13.89 17.62 -14.46
C ASN A 320 15.04 18.17 -13.59
N GLY A 321 16.24 17.57 -13.72
CA GLY A 321 17.42 17.92 -12.93
C GLY A 321 17.31 17.60 -11.43
N ALA A 322 16.34 16.79 -11.01
CA ALA A 322 16.20 16.35 -9.63
C ALA A 322 17.39 15.45 -9.20
N SER A 323 17.69 15.49 -7.91
CA SER A 323 18.73 14.71 -7.26
C SER A 323 18.22 14.15 -5.93
N GLY A 324 18.93 13.18 -5.36
CA GLY A 324 18.48 12.44 -4.17
C GLY A 324 17.87 11.09 -4.55
N THR A 325 17.04 10.55 -3.68
CA THR A 325 16.30 9.30 -3.92
C THR A 325 15.25 9.54 -5.00
N LEU A 326 15.42 8.88 -6.15
CA LEU A 326 14.45 8.86 -7.24
C LEU A 326 13.83 7.48 -7.38
N CYS A 327 12.53 7.42 -7.57
CA CYS A 327 11.77 6.18 -7.66
C CYS A 327 10.89 6.21 -8.91
N VAL A 328 11.02 5.19 -9.75
CA VAL A 328 10.07 4.91 -10.82
C VAL A 328 9.05 3.91 -10.30
N TYR A 329 7.80 4.34 -10.18
CA TYR A 329 6.69 3.48 -9.80
C TYR A 329 5.89 3.11 -11.04
N VAL A 330 5.84 1.81 -11.36
CA VAL A 330 5.10 1.28 -12.50
C VAL A 330 3.86 0.56 -11.99
N THR A 331 2.70 0.94 -12.49
CA THR A 331 1.41 0.29 -12.21
C THR A 331 0.84 -0.31 -13.48
N VAL A 332 0.13 -1.43 -13.34
CA VAL A 332 -0.67 -2.07 -14.39
C VAL A 332 -2.07 -2.31 -13.84
N GLY A 333 -3.07 -1.94 -14.63
CA GLY A 333 -4.48 -1.93 -14.23
C GLY A 333 -5.14 -0.58 -14.49
N ASP A 334 -6.44 -0.61 -14.74
CA ASP A 334 -7.27 0.60 -14.94
C ASP A 334 -7.95 0.98 -13.61
N ALA A 335 -9.14 0.43 -13.33
CA ALA A 335 -9.87 0.71 -12.09
C ALA A 335 -9.27 0.03 -10.85
N TYR A 336 -8.48 -1.03 -11.04
CA TYR A 336 -7.82 -1.78 -9.97
C TYR A 336 -6.39 -2.08 -10.39
N GLN A 337 -5.44 -1.77 -9.49
CA GLN A 337 -4.06 -2.21 -9.64
C GLN A 337 -4.00 -3.73 -9.51
N ILE A 338 -3.48 -4.38 -10.55
CA ILE A 338 -3.24 -5.83 -10.58
C ILE A 338 -1.76 -6.16 -10.47
N TYR A 339 -0.91 -5.16 -10.68
CA TYR A 339 0.52 -5.20 -10.47
C TYR A 339 1.01 -3.78 -10.23
N ALA A 340 1.88 -3.61 -9.25
CA ALA A 340 2.70 -2.43 -9.17
C ALA A 340 4.08 -2.74 -8.60
N CYS A 341 5.08 -1.94 -8.96
CA CYS A 341 6.43 -2.12 -8.47
C CYS A 341 7.21 -0.80 -8.52
N ARG A 342 8.02 -0.57 -7.47
CA ARG A 342 8.94 0.55 -7.39
C ARG A 342 10.36 0.11 -7.74
N HIS A 343 11.01 0.92 -8.55
CA HIS A 343 12.43 0.82 -8.88
C HIS A 343 13.14 2.08 -8.42
N GLN A 344 14.07 1.94 -7.49
CA GLN A 344 14.95 3.04 -7.13
C GLN A 344 16.07 3.12 -8.17
N ILE A 345 16.32 4.32 -8.70
CA ILE A 345 17.30 4.57 -9.77
C ILE A 345 18.35 5.59 -9.34
#